data_AF-A0A7J5AH71-F1
#
_entry.id   AF-A0A7J5AH71-F1
#
_cell.length_a   1.000
_cell.length_b   1.000
_cell.length_c   1.000
_cell.angle_alpha   90.00
_cell.angle_beta   90.00
_cell.angle_gamma   90.00
#
_symmetry.space_group_name_H-M   'P 1'
#
loop_
_entity.id
_entity.type
_entity.pdbx_description
1 polymer ?
#
loop_
_entity_poly.entity_id
_entity_poly.type
_entity_poly.pdbx_seq_one_letter_code
_entity_poly.pdbx_strand_id
1 'polypeptide(L)' 'MNLATRKYNIIQELSTIDEGLLEKLEIIIKTSKKDWFTELNSEEKLEIEIGLKQAENNEFTSHETVMNKFAKWH' A
#
# COMPACT_ATOMS: atom_id res chain seq x y z
N MET A 1 -13.98 -4.28 -25.60
CA MET A 1 -13.75 -2.83 -25.39
C MET A 1 -12.29 -2.53 -25.70
N ASN A 2 -11.97 -1.63 -26.64
CA ASN A 2 -10.57 -1.37 -26.99
C ASN A 2 -9.92 -0.41 -25.95
N LEU A 3 -8.59 -0.41 -25.89
CA LEU A 3 -7.82 0.39 -24.93
C LEU A 3 -8.09 1.91 -25.08
N ALA A 4 -8.32 2.39 -26.30
CA ALA A 4 -8.60 3.80 -26.55
C ALA A 4 -9.96 4.23 -25.98
N THR A 5 -11.01 3.40 -26.15
CA THR A 5 -12.33 3.62 -25.56
C THR A 5 -12.26 3.64 -24.03
N ARG A 6 -11.48 2.72 -23.43
CA ARG A 6 -11.28 2.71 -21.97
C ARG A 6 -10.59 3.99 -21.47
N LYS A 7 -9.55 4.45 -22.17
CA LYS A 7 -8.84 5.70 -21.82
C LYS A 7 -9.76 6.91 -21.94
N TYR A 8 -10.58 6.96 -22.99
CA TYR A 8 -11.53 8.06 -23.21
C TYR A 8 -12.56 8.16 -22.08
N ASN A 9 -13.15 7.03 -21.67
CA ASN A 9 -14.15 7.02 -20.60
C ASN A 9 -13.57 7.51 -19.26
N ILE A 10 -12.35 7.10 -18.92
CA ILE A 10 -11.68 7.55 -17.69
C ILE A 10 -11.47 9.07 -17.72
N ILE A 11 -11.06 9.65 -18.85
CA ILE A 11 -10.88 11.11 -18.97
C ILE A 11 -12.21 11.85 -18.73
N GLN A 12 -13.33 11.31 -19.22
CA GLN A 12 -14.65 11.91 -18.97
C GLN A 12 -15.03 11.82 -17.49
N GLU A 13 -14.81 10.68 -16.85
CA GLU A 13 -15.10 10.48 -15.43
C GLU A 13 -14.26 11.42 -14.54
N LEU A 14 -12.97 11.58 -14.84
CA LEU A 14 -12.07 12.51 -14.13
C LEU A 14 -12.52 13.98 -14.18
N SER A 15 -13.38 14.37 -15.12
CA SER A 15 -13.91 15.73 -15.18
C SER A 15 -15.03 15.99 -14.15
N THR A 16 -15.51 14.93 -13.48
CA THR A 16 -16.68 14.97 -12.59
C THR A 16 -16.36 14.57 -11.15
N ILE A 17 -15.12 14.15 -10.87
CA ILE A 17 -14.71 13.71 -9.54
C ILE A 17 -14.45 14.89 -8.60
N ASP A 18 -14.68 14.66 -7.30
CA ASP A 18 -14.33 15.61 -6.25
C ASP A 18 -12.82 15.65 -5.96
N GLU A 19 -12.39 16.73 -5.31
CA GLU A 19 -10.98 17.01 -4.99
C GLU A 19 -10.32 15.91 -4.14
N GLY A 20 -11.05 15.33 -3.17
CA GLY A 20 -10.51 14.29 -2.30
C GLY A 20 -10.30 12.96 -3.03
N LEU A 21 -11.15 12.64 -3.99
CA LEU A 21 -10.98 11.47 -4.85
C LEU A 21 -9.86 11.67 -5.88
N LEU A 22 -9.72 12.89 -6.41
CA LEU A 22 -8.60 13.27 -7.29
C LEU A 22 -7.25 13.12 -6.58
N GLU A 23 -7.13 13.60 -5.34
CA GLU A 23 -5.89 13.49 -4.55
C GLU A 23 -5.46 12.04 -4.34
N LYS A 24 -6.41 11.15 -4.00
CA LYS A 24 -6.13 9.72 -3.85
C LYS A 24 -5.68 9.07 -5.17
N LEU A 25 -6.32 9.42 -6.28
CA LEU A 25 -5.94 8.96 -7.61
C LEU A 25 -4.53 9.43 -7.99
N GLU A 26 -4.19 10.69 -7.68
CA GLU A 26 -2.84 11.20 -7.91
C GLU A 26 -1.79 10.44 -7.11
N ILE A 27 -2.05 10.14 -5.84
CA ILE A 27 -1.17 9.32 -5.02
C ILE A 27 -0.99 7.95 -5.69
N ILE A 28 -2.08 7.25 -6.02
CA ILE A 28 -2.01 5.93 -6.66
C ILE A 28 -1.23 5.99 -7.98
N ILE A 29 -1.42 7.02 -8.81
CA ILE A 29 -0.69 7.18 -10.09
C ILE A 29 0.80 7.48 -9.84
N LYS A 30 1.13 8.30 -8.82
CA LYS A 30 2.52 8.60 -8.45
C LYS A 30 3.23 7.36 -7.88
N THR A 31 2.58 6.63 -6.98
CA THR A 31 3.12 5.40 -6.36
C THR A 31 3.15 4.22 -7.34
N SER A 32 2.23 4.15 -8.31
CA SER A 32 2.27 3.08 -9.33
C SER A 32 3.35 3.29 -10.38
N LYS A 33 3.87 4.51 -10.55
CA LYS A 33 4.98 4.81 -11.46
C LYS A 33 6.35 4.42 -10.88
N LYS A 34 6.47 4.27 -9.57
CA LYS A 34 7.71 3.91 -8.90
C LYS A 34 7.40 2.99 -7.74
N ASP A 35 7.79 1.73 -7.87
CA ASP A 35 7.65 0.75 -6.81
C ASP A 35 8.40 1.25 -5.56
N TRP A 36 7.68 1.46 -4.47
CA TRP A 36 8.24 1.94 -3.20
C TRP A 36 9.39 1.04 -2.71
N PHE A 37 9.34 -0.27 -3.02
CA PHE A 37 10.41 -1.20 -2.69
C PHE A 37 11.73 -0.83 -3.37
N THR A 38 11.69 -0.22 -4.56
CA THR A 38 12.90 0.22 -5.27
C THR A 38 13.59 1.39 -4.58
N GLU A 39 12.86 2.17 -3.78
CA GLU A 39 13.38 3.34 -3.06
C GLU A 39 14.08 2.98 -1.74
N LEU A 40 13.80 1.79 -1.20
CA LEU A 40 14.40 1.33 0.04
C LEU A 40 15.92 1.09 -0.09
N ASN A 41 16.63 1.39 0.99
CA ASN A 41 18.03 1.07 1.13
C ASN A 41 18.24 -0.45 1.39
N SER A 42 19.49 -0.90 1.35
CA SER A 42 19.81 -2.34 1.47
C SER A 42 19.45 -2.94 2.84
N GLU A 43 19.51 -2.15 3.91
CA GLU A 43 19.17 -2.59 5.27
C GLU A 43 17.65 -2.75 5.41
N GLU A 44 16.87 -1.77 4.95
CA GLU A 44 15.40 -1.84 4.93
C GLU A 44 14.89 -3.04 4.09
N LYS A 45 15.51 -3.29 2.93
CA LYS A 45 15.19 -4.48 2.12
C LYS A 45 15.51 -5.78 2.85
N LEU A 46 16.66 -5.83 3.53
CA LEU A 46 17.06 -7.01 4.31
C LEU A 46 16.09 -7.28 5.47
N GLU A 47 15.65 -6.24 6.17
CA GLU A 47 14.66 -6.36 7.25
C GLU A 47 13.33 -6.94 6.75
N ILE A 48 12.87 -6.52 5.56
CA ILE A 48 11.66 -7.08 4.93
C ILE A 48 11.83 -8.58 4.65
N GLU A 49 12.94 -8.99 4.05
CA GLU A 49 13.22 -10.41 3.76
C GLU A 49 13.28 -11.25 5.05
N ILE A 50 13.88 -10.71 6.12
CA ILE A 50 13.88 -11.35 7.44
C ILE A 50 12.44 -11.50 7.95
N GLY A 51 11.64 -10.44 7.89
CA GLY A 51 10.25 -10.45 8.33
C GLY A 51 9.38 -11.45 7.57
N LEU A 52 9.58 -11.58 6.25
CA LEU A 52 8.90 -12.58 5.42
C LEU A 52 9.26 -14.00 5.85
N LYS A 53 10.54 -14.29 6.05
CA LYS A 53 11.01 -15.60 6.53
C LYS A 53 10.50 -15.93 7.92
N GLN A 54 10.46 -14.95 8.83
CA GLN A 54 9.85 -15.10 10.14
C GLN A 54 8.36 -15.44 10.04
N ALA A 55 7.63 -14.76 9.15
CA ALA A 55 6.22 -15.04 8.93
C ALA A 55 5.97 -16.47 8.41
N GLU A 56 6.79 -16.94 7.46
CA GLU A 56 6.76 -18.32 6.97
C GLU A 56 7.01 -19.35 8.08
N ASN A 57 7.90 -19.02 9.02
CA ASN A 57 8.20 -19.85 10.19
C ASN A 57 7.17 -19.74 11.32
N ASN A 58 6.07 -18.99 11.15
CA ASN A 58 5.11 -18.63 12.21
C ASN A 58 5.74 -17.87 13.40
N GLU A 59 6.85 -17.16 13.16
CA GLU A 59 7.55 -16.31 14.14
C GLU A 59 6.93 -14.90 14.20
N PHE A 60 5.61 -14.82 14.34
CA PHE A 60 4.89 -13.56 14.51
C PHE A 60 3.87 -13.65 15.64
N THR A 61 3.44 -12.50 16.15
CA THR A 61 2.40 -12.41 17.17
C THR A 61 1.23 -11.60 16.62
N SER A 62 0.00 -12.05 16.85
CA SER A 62 -1.17 -11.32 16.37
C SER A 62 -1.30 -9.96 17.07
N HIS A 63 -1.86 -8.99 16.35
CA HIS A 63 -2.13 -7.66 16.91
C HIS A 63 -2.95 -7.74 18.20
N GLU A 64 -4.01 -8.56 18.23
CA GLU A 64 -4.83 -8.81 19.42
C GLU A 64 -3.97 -9.26 20.62
N THR A 65 -3.08 -10.23 20.41
CA THR A 65 -2.20 -10.74 21.48
C THR A 65 -1.26 -9.66 22.01
N VAL A 66 -0.74 -8.79 21.14
CA VAL A 66 0.09 -7.65 21.54
C VAL A 66 -0.74 -6.65 22.35
N MET A 67 -1.92 -6.25 21.85
CA MET A 67 -2.78 -5.26 22.49
C MET A 67 -3.30 -5.72 23.85
N ASN A 68 -3.57 -7.01 24.03
CA ASN A 68 -3.96 -7.58 25.31
C ASN A 68 -2.92 -7.35 26.43
N LYS A 69 -1.63 -7.16 26.10
CA LYS A 69 -0.61 -6.80 27.10
C LYS A 69 -0.81 -5.39 27.65
N PHE A 70 -1.32 -4.48 26.82
CA PHE A 70 -1.55 -3.07 27.18
C PHE A 70 -2.95 -2.83 27.78
N ALA A 71 -3.86 -3.81 27.71
CA ALA A 71 -5.20 -3.72 28.29
C ALA A 71 -5.20 -3.42 29.79
N LYS A 72 -4.10 -3.70 30.51
CA LYS A 72 -3.95 -3.38 31.94
C LYS A 72 -3.76 -1.90 32.26
N TRP A 73 -3.44 -1.08 31.25
CA TRP A 73 -3.23 0.36 31.40
C TRP A 73 -4.32 1.18 30.73
N HIS A 74 -5.43 0.54 30.37
CA HIS A 74 -6.63 1.17 29.84
C HIS A 74 -7.63 1.44 30.96
#